data_AF-A0A9X7JZ36-F1
#
_entry.id   AF-A0A9X7JZ36-F1
#
_cell.length_a   1.000
_cell.length_b   1.000
_cell.length_c   1.000
_cell.angle_alpha   90.00
_cell.angle_beta   90.00
_cell.angle_gamma   90.00
#
_symmetry.space_group_name_H-M   'P 1'
#
loop_
_entity.id
_entity.type
_entity.pdbx_description
1 polymer ?
#
loop_
_entity_poly.entity_id
_entity_poly.type
_entity_poly.pdbx_seq_one_letter_code
_entity_poly.pdbx_strand_id
1 'polypeptide(L)'
;MNIKFYTKNERLLDINPNGLPDYYLLLTGDLRSAASSRGWTRPWCISYVYLFEASALLEQLKARNVKIGIATSVAGRYWEDAEIFPSSKNPIYTLTNEQKEWLELFSLQR
;
A
#
# COMPACT_ATOMS: atom_id res chain seq x y z
N MET A 1 -7.53 -12.45 -4.22
CA MET A 1 -6.36 -11.54 -4.16
C MET A 1 -6.44 -10.47 -5.25
N ASN A 2 -6.14 -9.20 -4.93
CA ASN A 2 -6.03 -8.09 -5.89
C ASN A 2 -4.67 -7.40 -5.73
N ILE A 3 -3.90 -7.25 -6.81
CA ILE A 3 -2.57 -6.64 -6.78
C ILE A 3 -2.63 -5.24 -7.37
N LYS A 4 -2.04 -4.26 -6.68
CA LYS A 4 -2.02 -2.85 -7.10
C LYS A 4 -0.60 -2.31 -7.05
N PHE A 5 -0.29 -1.38 -7.93
CA PHE A 5 0.97 -0.65 -7.93
C PHE A 5 0.68 0.85 -8.03
N TYR A 6 1.12 1.61 -7.04
CA TYR A 6 1.09 3.07 -7.08
C TYR A 6 2.51 3.61 -7.05
N THR A 7 2.90 4.45 -8.02
CA THR A 7 4.25 5.06 -8.05
C THR A 7 4.56 5.95 -6.84
N LYS A 8 3.55 6.27 -6.03
CA LYS A 8 3.67 7.01 -4.78
C LYS A 8 2.61 6.54 -3.78
N ASN A 9 2.98 6.45 -2.50
CA ASN A 9 2.03 6.22 -1.43
C ASN A 9 1.33 7.52 -1.05
N GLU A 10 0.13 7.74 -1.59
CA GLU A 10 -0.73 8.89 -1.27
C GLU A 10 -1.80 8.57 -0.22
N ARG A 11 -1.68 7.41 0.45
CA ARG A 11 -2.66 6.88 1.41
C ARG A 11 -4.07 6.70 0.81
N LEU A 12 -4.11 6.46 -0.50
CA LEU A 12 -5.31 6.20 -1.29
C LEU A 12 -5.32 4.74 -1.75
N LEU A 13 -6.50 4.14 -1.76
CA LEU A 13 -6.71 2.78 -2.26
C LEU A 13 -7.98 2.72 -3.11
N ASP A 14 -7.89 2.14 -4.30
CA ASP A 14 -9.07 1.89 -5.12
C ASP A 14 -9.79 0.63 -4.67
N ILE A 15 -10.98 0.80 -4.12
CA ILE A 15 -11.81 -0.29 -3.58
C ILE A 15 -13.08 -0.40 -4.42
N ASN A 16 -13.35 -1.61 -4.92
CA ASN A 16 -14.64 -1.95 -5.53
C ASN A 16 -15.51 -2.67 -4.48
N PRO A 17 -16.54 -2.02 -3.92
CA PRO A 17 -17.37 -2.63 -2.88
C PRO A 17 -18.19 -3.83 -3.41
N ASN A 18 -18.41 -3.92 -4.73
CA ASN A 18 -19.18 -5.01 -5.35
C ASN A 18 -18.31 -6.21 -5.74
N GLY A 19 -17.00 -6.13 -5.52
CA GLY A 19 -16.04 -7.16 -5.92
C GLY A 19 -14.83 -7.15 -4.97
N LEU A 20 -15.10 -7.40 -3.69
CA LEU A 20 -14.09 -7.38 -2.64
C LEU A 20 -13.22 -8.65 -2.73
N PRO A 21 -11.89 -8.54 -2.92
CA PRO A 21 -10.99 -9.69 -2.82
C PRO A 21 -10.80 -10.08 -1.34
N ASP A 22 -10.15 -11.21 -1.04
CA ASP A 22 -9.76 -11.51 0.36
C ASP A 22 -8.66 -10.54 0.85
N TYR A 23 -7.71 -10.23 -0.04
CA TYR A 23 -6.56 -9.39 0.24
C TYR A 23 -6.26 -8.42 -0.90
N TYR A 24 -5.74 -7.24 -0.52
CA TYR A 24 -5.02 -6.34 -1.41
C TYR A 24 -3.52 -6.44 -1.15
N LEU A 25 -2.74 -6.82 -2.17
CA LEU A 25 -1.29 -6.70 -2.16
C LEU A 25 -0.92 -5.42 -2.90
N LEU A 26 -0.35 -4.45 -2.18
CA LEU A 26 -0.06 -3.14 -2.73
C LEU A 26 1.43 -2.86 -2.72
N LEU A 27 1.98 -2.56 -3.90
CA LEU A 27 3.35 -2.12 -4.10
C LEU A 27 3.38 -0.62 -4.32
N THR A 28 4.30 0.08 -3.68
CA THR A 28 4.38 1.54 -3.86
C THR A 28 5.76 2.14 -3.61
N GLY A 29 6.01 3.27 -4.26
CA GLY A 29 7.19 4.11 -4.02
C GLY A 29 7.14 4.88 -2.70
N ASP A 30 8.09 5.78 -2.50
CA ASP A 30 8.29 6.51 -1.25
C ASP A 30 7.02 7.17 -0.68
N LEU A 31 6.90 7.10 0.65
CA LEU A 31 5.99 7.94 1.42
C LEU A 31 6.61 9.34 1.55
N ARG A 32 6.29 10.25 0.62
CA ARG A 32 6.79 11.64 0.69
C ARG A 32 5.73 12.62 1.17
N SER A 33 6.19 13.57 1.99
CA SER A 33 5.43 14.76 2.38
C SER A 33 4.98 15.55 1.14
N ALA A 34 4.00 16.44 1.32
CA ALA A 34 3.42 17.26 0.27
C ALA A 34 4.42 18.29 -0.30
N ALA A 35 5.45 17.83 -1.01
CA ALA A 35 6.29 18.66 -1.86
C ALA A 35 5.59 18.88 -3.20
N SER A 36 5.78 20.07 -3.80
CA SER A 36 5.18 20.42 -5.09
C SER A 36 5.56 19.40 -6.16
N SER A 37 4.61 19.01 -7.02
CA SER A 37 4.85 18.14 -8.18
C SER A 37 5.80 18.74 -9.23
N ARG A 38 6.07 20.05 -9.17
CA ARG A 38 6.86 20.76 -10.16
C ARG A 38 8.34 20.35 -10.08
N GLY A 39 8.85 19.77 -11.17
CA GLY A 39 10.24 19.33 -11.30
C GLY A 39 10.55 17.96 -10.71
N TRP A 40 9.55 17.24 -10.21
CA TRP A 40 9.74 15.92 -9.61
C TRP A 40 9.24 14.80 -10.53
N THR A 41 10.06 13.75 -10.68
CA THR A 41 9.66 12.51 -11.34
C THR A 41 9.02 11.56 -10.31
N ARG A 42 8.04 10.75 -10.76
CA ARG A 42 7.46 9.66 -9.97
C ARG A 42 8.02 8.34 -10.50
N PRO A 43 9.24 7.95 -10.10
CA PRO A 43 9.87 6.75 -10.62
C PRO A 43 9.02 5.52 -10.28
N TRP A 44 8.96 4.60 -11.24
CA TRP A 44 8.32 3.31 -11.03
C TRP A 44 9.30 2.42 -10.23
N CYS A 45 9.15 2.46 -8.91
CA CYS A 45 10.00 1.76 -7.96
C CYS A 45 9.15 1.17 -6.82
N ILE A 46 9.69 0.17 -6.15
CA ILE A 46 9.07 -0.44 -4.97
C ILE A 46 9.89 -0.03 -3.74
N SER A 47 9.32 0.85 -2.93
CA SER A 47 9.89 1.25 -1.63
C SER A 47 9.15 0.58 -0.47
N TYR A 48 7.86 0.29 -0.63
CA TYR A 48 7.01 -0.32 0.37
C TYR A 48 6.09 -1.36 -0.25
N VAL A 49 5.79 -2.41 0.51
CA VAL A 49 4.76 -3.40 0.18
C VAL A 49 3.83 -3.57 1.36
N TYR A 50 2.53 -3.53 1.08
CA TYR A 50 1.46 -3.65 2.06
C TYR A 50 0.53 -4.81 1.71
N LEU A 51 0.06 -5.52 2.73
CA LEU A 51 -0.94 -6.56 2.62
C LEU A 51 -2.15 -6.19 3.48
N PHE A 52 -3.25 -5.81 2.85
CA PHE A 52 -4.50 -5.50 3.55
C PHE A 52 -5.44 -6.70 3.48
N GLU A 53 -5.95 -7.15 4.62
CA GLU A 53 -7.16 -7.99 4.66
C GLU A 53 -8.37 -7.12 4.31
N ALA A 54 -9.05 -7.43 3.21
CA ALA A 54 -10.01 -6.51 2.62
C ALA A 54 -11.29 -6.37 3.46
N SER A 55 -11.76 -7.47 4.06
CA SER A 55 -12.90 -7.49 4.98
C SER A 55 -12.67 -6.59 6.19
N ALA A 56 -11.56 -6.80 6.89
CA ALA A 56 -11.19 -6.00 8.06
C ALA A 56 -11.04 -4.51 7.71
N LEU A 57 -10.38 -4.19 6.58
CA LEU A 57 -10.23 -2.82 6.12
C LEU A 57 -11.59 -2.18 5.80
N LEU A 58 -12.49 -2.90 5.12
CA LEU A 58 -13.80 -2.38 4.74
C LEU A 58 -14.64 -2.02 5.97
N GLU A 59 -14.66 -2.89 6.99
CA GLU A 59 -15.37 -2.64 8.24
C GLU A 59 -14.79 -1.43 8.99
N GLN A 60 -13.47 -1.31 9.03
CA GLN A 60 -12.79 -0.14 9.61
C GLN A 60 -13.09 1.18 8.88
N LEU A 61 -13.27 1.14 7.55
CA LEU A 61 -13.61 2.32 6.75
C LEU A 61 -15.08 2.71 6.92
N LYS A 62 -15.99 1.74 6.93
CA LYS A 62 -17.41 1.96 7.22
C LYS A 62 -17.64 2.53 8.62
N ALA A 63 -16.96 1.99 9.64
CA ALA A 63 -17.04 2.48 11.01
C ALA A 63 -16.59 3.94 11.15
N ARG A 64 -15.74 4.42 10.24
CA ARG A 64 -15.28 5.81 10.16
C ARG A 64 -16.07 6.67 9.17
N ASN A 65 -17.13 6.13 8.59
CA ASN A 65 -17.99 6.76 7.59
C ASN A 65 -17.21 7.31 6.38
N VAL A 66 -16.15 6.60 5.96
CA VAL A 66 -15.34 6.97 4.81
C VAL A 66 -16.09 6.60 3.52
N LYS A 67 -16.09 7.52 2.54
CA LYS A 67 -16.60 7.22 1.19
C LYS A 67 -15.70 6.19 0.51
N ILE A 68 -16.26 5.01 0.22
CA ILE A 68 -15.55 3.89 -0.41
C ILE A 68 -15.75 3.93 -1.92
N GLY A 69 -14.67 3.71 -2.67
CA GLY A 69 -14.64 3.71 -4.14
C GLY A 69 -13.22 3.87 -4.69
N ILE A 70 -13.11 4.50 -5.85
CA ILE A 70 -11.83 4.95 -6.42
C ILE A 70 -11.22 6.01 -5.50
N ALA A 71 -9.91 5.91 -5.27
CA ALA A 71 -9.16 6.81 -4.39
C ALA A 71 -9.76 6.93 -2.98
N THR A 72 -10.11 5.80 -2.36
CA THR A 72 -10.59 5.78 -0.97
C THR A 72 -9.47 6.20 -0.02
N SER A 73 -9.72 7.18 0.85
CA SER A 73 -8.75 7.62 1.85
C SER A 73 -8.63 6.61 2.99
N VAL A 74 -7.44 6.05 3.17
CA VAL A 74 -7.15 5.07 4.23
C VAL A 74 -6.24 5.71 5.27
N ALA A 75 -6.64 5.68 6.55
CA ALA A 75 -5.87 6.32 7.62
C ALA A 75 -4.48 5.70 7.77
N GLY A 76 -3.53 6.54 8.20
CA GLY A 76 -2.11 6.18 8.25
C GLY A 76 -1.81 4.89 9.02
N ARG A 77 -2.41 4.74 10.20
CA ARG A 77 -2.27 3.55 11.06
C ARG A 77 -2.54 2.24 10.32
N TYR A 78 -3.56 2.19 9.46
CA TYR A 78 -3.93 0.95 8.78
C TYR A 78 -2.90 0.51 7.74
N TRP A 79 -2.15 1.45 7.16
CA TRP A 79 -1.02 1.09 6.31
C TRP A 79 0.17 0.61 7.14
N GLU A 80 0.42 1.25 8.29
CA GLU A 80 1.53 0.85 9.16
C GLU A 80 1.32 -0.59 9.65
N ASP A 81 0.09 -0.94 10.00
CA ASP A 81 -0.31 -2.30 10.38
C ASP A 81 -0.24 -3.28 9.20
N ALA A 82 -0.49 -2.82 7.97
CA ALA A 82 -0.48 -3.64 6.77
C ALA A 82 0.92 -3.83 6.14
N GLU A 83 1.94 -3.11 6.60
CA GLU A 83 3.28 -3.12 5.99
C GLU A 83 3.97 -4.49 6.13
N ILE A 84 4.29 -5.13 5.00
CA ILE A 84 5.10 -6.36 4.95
C ILE A 84 6.55 -6.09 4.53
N PHE A 85 6.81 -4.96 3.87
CA PHE A 85 8.14 -4.48 3.47
C PHE A 85 8.22 -2.94 3.61
N PRO A 86 9.32 -2.37 4.13
CA PRO A 86 10.57 -3.03 4.50
C PRO A 86 10.59 -3.60 5.93
N SER A 87 9.79 -3.05 6.85
CA SER A 87 9.91 -3.35 8.30
C SER A 87 9.16 -4.60 8.73
N SER A 88 8.29 -5.16 7.87
CA SER A 88 7.50 -6.37 8.13
C SER A 88 6.67 -6.29 9.42
N LYS A 89 5.89 -5.22 9.59
CA LYS A 89 5.03 -4.99 10.77
C LYS A 89 3.79 -5.90 10.80
N ASN A 90 3.33 -6.34 9.63
CA ASN A 90 2.14 -7.15 9.50
C ASN A 90 2.43 -8.63 9.86
N PRO A 91 1.75 -9.20 10.88
CA PRO A 91 1.98 -10.59 11.31
C PRO A 91 1.37 -11.64 10.38
N ILE A 92 0.46 -11.26 9.47
CA ILE A 92 -0.24 -12.18 8.57
C ILE A 92 0.75 -12.83 7.58
N TYR A 93 1.74 -12.07 7.12
CA TYR A 93 2.71 -12.55 6.16
C TYR A 93 4.07 -11.90 6.37
N THR A 94 5.05 -12.70 6.75
CA THR A 94 6.45 -12.27 6.87
C THR A 94 7.21 -12.68 5.61
N LEU A 95 7.81 -11.72 4.93
CA LEU A 95 8.67 -11.97 3.78
C LEU A 95 9.96 -12.66 4.21
N THR A 96 10.38 -13.66 3.44
CA THR A 96 11.71 -14.25 3.54
C THR A 96 12.79 -13.25 3.12
N ASN A 97 14.05 -13.47 3.52
CA ASN A 97 15.16 -12.61 3.12
C ASN A 97 15.32 -12.58 1.58
N GLU A 98 15.21 -13.73 0.92
CA GLU A 98 15.29 -13.83 -0.56
C GLU A 98 14.21 -12.98 -1.24
N GLN A 99 12.97 -13.01 -0.74
CA GLN A 99 11.91 -12.17 -1.28
C GLN A 99 12.16 -10.67 -1.05
N LYS A 100 12.78 -10.29 0.07
CA LYS A 100 13.19 -8.90 0.32
C LYS A 100 14.27 -8.48 -0.67
N GLU A 101 15.27 -9.31 -0.90
CA GLU A 101 16.31 -9.08 -1.91
C GLU A 101 15.72 -8.91 -3.31
N TRP A 102 14.71 -9.71 -3.70
CA TRP A 102 14.02 -9.53 -4.98
C TRP A 102 13.25 -8.21 -5.07
N LEU A 103 12.62 -7.76 -3.98
CA LEU A 103 11.94 -6.46 -3.96
C LEU A 103 12.94 -5.30 -4.08
N GLU A 104 14.11 -5.44 -3.45
CA GLU A 104 15.19 -4.44 -3.51
C GLU A 104 15.74 -4.24 -4.93
N LEU A 105 15.65 -5.24 -5.82
CA LEU A 105 16.00 -5.09 -7.25
C LEU A 105 15.15 -4.00 -7.96
N PHE A 106 13.97 -3.69 -7.44
CA PHE A 106 13.06 -2.66 -7.97
C PHE A 106 13.11 -1.36 -7.16
N SER A 107 14.00 -1.26 -6.18
CA SER A 107 14.19 -0.02 -5.43
C SER A 107 14.89 1.04 -6.30
N LEU A 108 14.73 2.31 -5.92
CA LEU A 108 15.55 3.37 -6.51
C LEU A 108 17.01 3.13 -6.13
N GLN A 109 17.82 2.75 -7.13
CA GLN A 109 19.27 2.77 -6.97
C GLN A 109 19.70 4.21 -6.70
N ARG A 110 20.40 4.42 -5.59
CA ARG A 110 20.99 5.70 -5.21
C ARG A 110 22.31 5.92 -5.93
#